data_AF-A0A7Z8R317-F1
#
_entry.id   AF-A0A7Z8R317-F1
#
_cell.length_a   1.000
_cell.length_b   1.000
_cell.length_c   1.000
_cell.angle_alpha   90.00
_cell.angle_beta   90.00
_cell.angle_gamma   90.00
#
_symmetry.space_group_name_H-M   'P 1'
#
loop_
_entity.id
_entity.type
_entity.pdbx_description
1 polymer ?
#
loop_
_entity_poly.entity_id
_entity_poly.type
_entity_poly.pdbx_seq_one_letter_code
_entity_poly.pdbx_strand_id
1 'polypeptide(L)'
;MKLLIAFLVILISLLQYRLWYGDGSFKQTQKYQQQLDLLQQQLTVKQKRNKALEAEVLDLRKGKEAIEETARHDLGLIKQDETFFQVIE
;
A
#
# COMPACT_ATOMS: atom_id res chain seq x y z
N MET A 1 -45.77 1.80 -43.83
CA MET A 1 -45.09 0.53 -43.46
C MET A 1 -43.58 0.58 -43.66
N LYS A 2 -43.06 0.71 -44.89
CA LYS A 2 -41.60 0.63 -45.18
C LYS A 2 -40.73 1.71 -44.51
N LEU A 3 -41.22 2.95 -44.42
CA LEU A 3 -40.53 4.06 -43.75
C LEU A 3 -40.35 3.85 -42.24
N LEU A 4 -41.35 3.26 -41.58
CA LEU A 4 -41.34 3.00 -40.15
C LEU A 4 -40.30 1.91 -39.81
N ILE A 5 -40.19 0.89 -40.67
CA ILE A 5 -39.16 -0.15 -40.57
C ILE A 5 -37.77 0.44 -40.78
N ALA A 6 -37.58 1.31 -41.80
CA ALA A 6 -36.29 1.95 -42.04
C ALA A 6 -35.84 2.82 -40.84
N PHE A 7 -36.76 3.57 -40.24
CA PHE A 7 -36.48 4.35 -39.03
C PHE A 7 -36.08 3.46 -37.85
N LEU A 8 -36.80 2.35 -37.62
CA LEU A 8 -36.48 1.37 -36.59
C LEU A 8 -35.09 0.75 -36.79
N VAL A 9 -34.73 0.41 -38.03
CA VAL A 9 -33.41 -0.15 -38.35
C VAL A 9 -32.30 0.86 -38.09
N ILE A 10 -32.51 2.14 -38.42
CA ILE A 10 -31.55 3.22 -38.13
C ILE A 10 -31.40 3.41 -36.61
N LEU A 11 -32.50 3.41 -35.87
CA LEU A 11 -32.49 3.54 -34.41
C LEU A 11 -31.75 2.38 -33.74
N ILE A 12 -31.99 1.15 -34.20
CA ILE A 12 -31.30 -0.05 -33.71
C ILE A 12 -29.81 0.03 -34.05
N SER A 13 -29.45 0.43 -35.26
CA SER A 13 -28.05 0.57 -35.68
C SER A 13 -27.30 1.61 -34.85
N LEU A 14 -27.94 2.74 -34.53
CA LEU A 14 -27.39 3.75 -33.63
C LEU A 14 -27.20 3.23 -32.20
N LEU A 15 -28.16 2.46 -31.68
CA LEU A 15 -28.04 1.81 -30.38
C LEU A 15 -26.92 0.77 -30.34
N GLN A 16 -26.78 -0.06 -31.37
CA GLN A 16 -25.70 -1.04 -31.49
C GLN A 16 -24.33 -0.36 -31.57
N TYR A 17 -24.22 0.72 -32.37
CA TYR A 17 -23.00 1.52 -32.46
C TYR A 17 -22.66 2.19 -31.12
N ARG A 18 -23.68 2.75 -30.44
CA ARG A 18 -23.51 3.31 -29.09
C ARG A 18 -23.13 2.24 -28.07
N LEU A 19 -23.58 1.00 -28.19
CA LEU A 19 -23.19 -0.08 -27.29
C LEU A 19 -21.73 -0.49 -27.49
N TRP A 20 -21.25 -0.45 -28.74
CA TRP A 20 -19.86 -0.78 -29.07
C TRP A 20 -18.88 0.34 -28.73
N TYR A 21 -19.32 1.61 -28.76
CA TYR A 21 -18.47 2.79 -28.55
C TYR A 21 -18.76 3.60 -27.28
N GLY A 22 -19.91 3.42 -26.64
CA GLY A 22 -20.36 4.21 -25.49
C GLY A 22 -20.05 3.53 -24.16
N ASP A 23 -19.42 4.29 -23.26
CA ASP A 23 -19.21 4.17 -21.80
C ASP A 23 -18.84 2.81 -21.16
N GLY A 24 -18.99 1.69 -21.84
CA GLY A 24 -18.55 0.34 -21.47
C GLY A 24 -17.70 -0.35 -22.55
N SER A 25 -17.26 0.41 -23.56
CA SER A 25 -16.37 -0.12 -24.61
C SER A 25 -15.04 -0.56 -24.00
N PHE A 26 -14.63 -1.78 -24.31
CA PHE A 26 -13.43 -2.55 -23.89
C PHE A 26 -12.12 -1.74 -23.69
N LYS A 27 -12.03 -0.55 -24.28
CA LYS A 27 -10.91 0.37 -24.15
C LYS A 27 -10.81 1.04 -22.78
N GLN A 28 -11.91 1.22 -22.05
CA GLN A 28 -11.88 1.91 -20.77
C GLN A 28 -11.44 0.99 -19.62
N THR A 29 -11.87 -0.27 -19.62
CA THR A 29 -11.42 -1.30 -18.67
C THR A 29 -9.94 -1.64 -18.81
N GLN A 30 -9.37 -1.63 -20.02
CA GLN A 30 -7.93 -1.83 -20.18
C GLN A 30 -7.07 -0.73 -19.54
N LYS A 31 -7.52 0.54 -19.60
CA LYS A 31 -6.79 1.63 -18.94
C LYS A 31 -6.83 1.54 -17.42
N TYR A 32 -7.97 1.15 -16.85
CA TYR A 32 -8.06 0.94 -15.40
C TYR A 32 -7.26 -0.27 -14.93
N GLN A 33 -7.22 -1.35 -15.71
CA GLN A 33 -6.39 -2.52 -15.39
C GLN A 33 -4.88 -2.20 -15.41
N GLN A 34 -4.42 -1.45 -16.42
CA GLN A 34 -3.01 -1.05 -16.53
C GLN A 34 -2.57 -0.12 -15.39
N GLN A 35 -3.45 0.77 -14.92
CA GLN A 35 -3.16 1.63 -13.78
C GLN A 35 -3.08 0.84 -12.46
N LEU A 36 -3.93 -0.18 -12.29
CA LEU A 36 -3.89 -1.06 -11.12
C LEU A 36 -2.59 -1.88 -11.05
N ASP A 37 -2.13 -2.43 -12.17
CA ASP A 37 -0.89 -3.20 -12.23
C ASP A 37 0.34 -2.33 -11.87
N LEU A 38 0.40 -1.11 -12.39
CA LEU A 38 1.47 -0.15 -12.06
C LEU A 38 1.47 0.23 -10.58
N LEU A 39 0.29 0.48 -10.00
CA LEU A 39 0.17 0.79 -8.58
C LEU A 39 0.57 -0.40 -7.69
N GLN A 40 0.19 -1.63 -8.05
CA GLN A 40 0.58 -2.83 -7.30
C GLN A 40 2.09 -3.07 -7.30
N GLN A 41 2.77 -2.84 -8.42
CA GLN A 41 4.23 -2.96 -8.49
C GLN A 41 4.91 -1.94 -7.59
N GLN A 42 4.46 -0.68 -7.60
CA GLN A 42 5.00 0.36 -6.71
C GLN A 42 4.75 0.05 -5.22
N LEU A 43 3.55 -0.47 -4.90
CA LEU A 43 3.20 -0.84 -3.53
C LEU A 43 4.11 -1.96 -3.02
N THR A 44 4.37 -2.97 -3.84
CA THR A 44 5.22 -4.12 -3.48
C THR A 44 6.65 -3.68 -3.18
N VAL A 45 7.22 -2.78 -3.99
CA VAL A 45 8.57 -2.24 -3.75
C VAL A 45 8.62 -1.44 -2.45
N LYS A 46 7.63 -0.57 -2.21
CA LYS A 46 7.56 0.23 -0.98
C LYS A 46 7.37 -0.64 0.27
N GLN A 47 6.52 -1.66 0.21
CA GLN A 47 6.29 -2.59 1.32
C GLN A 47 7.56 -3.38 1.67
N LYS A 48 8.31 -3.85 0.67
CA LYS A 48 9.57 -4.56 0.89
C LYS A 48 10.61 -3.68 1.60
N ARG A 49 10.75 -2.43 1.17
CA ARG A 49 11.65 -1.47 1.82
C ARG A 49 11.20 -1.12 3.23
N ASN A 50 9.90 -0.94 3.45
CA ASN A 50 9.38 -0.62 4.78
C ASN A 50 9.62 -1.78 5.76
N LYS A 51 9.37 -3.02 5.35
CA LYS A 51 9.69 -4.22 6.16
C LYS A 51 11.19 -4.32 6.50
N ALA A 52 12.07 -3.99 5.55
CA ALA A 52 13.50 -4.00 5.81
C ALA A 52 13.90 -2.92 6.83
N LEU A 53 13.38 -1.70 6.68
CA LEU A 53 13.62 -0.60 7.62
C LEU A 53 13.04 -0.89 9.01
N GLU A 54 11.86 -1.49 9.09
CA GLU A 54 11.25 -1.88 10.35
C GLU A 54 12.10 -2.93 11.08
N ALA A 55 12.61 -3.92 10.36
CA ALA A 55 13.54 -4.90 10.92
C ALA A 55 14.84 -4.24 11.41
N GLU A 56 15.40 -3.30 10.64
CA GLU A 56 16.60 -2.56 11.01
C GLU A 56 16.37 -1.67 12.25
N VAL A 57 15.24 -0.97 12.34
CA VAL A 57 14.87 -0.20 13.54
C VAL A 57 14.73 -1.11 14.75
N LEU A 58 14.12 -2.29 14.58
CA LEU A 58 13.91 -3.24 15.68
C LEU A 58 15.23 -3.86 16.15
N ASP A 59 16.16 -4.15 15.24
CA ASP A 59 17.51 -4.61 15.56
C ASP A 59 18.33 -3.52 16.28
N LEU A 60 18.30 -2.28 15.79
CA LEU A 60 18.97 -1.14 16.42
C LEU A 60 18.41 -0.83 17.82
N ARG A 61 17.10 -0.99 18.02
CA ARG A 61 16.48 -0.84 19.35
C ARG A 61 16.92 -1.93 20.30
N LYS A 62 16.88 -3.20 19.88
CA LYS A 62 17.36 -4.33 20.69
C LYS A 62 18.84 -4.20 21.04
N GLY A 63 19.68 -3.78 20.08
CA GLY A 63 21.10 -3.55 20.33
C GLY A 63 21.35 -2.46 21.36
N LYS A 64 20.60 -1.34 21.29
CA LYS A 64 20.71 -0.26 22.29
C LYS A 64 20.18 -0.67 23.66
N GLU A 65 19.06 -1.37 23.72
CA GLU A 65 18.46 -1.89 24.95
C GLU A 65 19.41 -2.89 25.63
N ALA A 66 20.05 -3.79 24.87
CA ALA A 66 21.03 -4.74 25.41
C ALA A 66 22.30 -4.05 25.96
N ILE A 67 22.77 -2.98 25.31
CA ILE A 67 23.91 -2.19 25.79
C ILE A 67 23.52 -1.41 27.06
N GLU A 68 22.31 -0.84 27.11
CA GLU A 68 21.79 -0.12 28.28
C GLU A 68 21.60 -1.06 29.48
N GLU A 69 21.11 -2.27 29.26
CA GLU A 69 21.00 -3.30 30.30
C GLU A 69 22.37 -3.64 30.89
N THR A 70 23.38 -3.91 30.06
CA THR A 70 24.76 -4.19 30.50
C THR A 70 25.36 -3.01 31.28
N ALA A 71 25.18 -1.78 30.78
CA ALA A 71 25.67 -0.58 31.44
C ALA A 71 24.99 -0.33 32.80
N ARG A 72 23.70 -0.64 32.94
CA ARG A 72 22.97 -0.51 34.20
C ARG A 72 23.31 -1.63 35.18
N HIS A 73 23.47 -2.87 34.70
CA HIS A 73 23.70 -4.05 35.55
C HIS A 73 25.16 -4.18 36.02
N ASP A 74 26.13 -4.03 35.10
CA ASP A 74 27.55 -4.31 35.40
C ASP A 74 28.31 -3.06 35.84
N LEU A 75 27.94 -1.88 35.31
CA LEU A 75 28.65 -0.62 35.59
C LEU A 75 27.89 0.31 36.54
N GLY A 76 26.66 -0.05 36.94
CA GLY A 76 25.81 0.76 37.82
C GLY A 76 25.52 2.17 37.26
N LEU A 77 25.59 2.34 35.94
CA LEU A 77 25.41 3.64 35.30
C LEU A 77 23.94 4.04 35.32
N ILE A 78 23.68 5.26 35.79
CA ILE A 78 22.35 5.90 35.86
C ILE A 78 22.33 7.11 34.92
N LYS A 79 21.19 7.39 34.27
CA LYS A 79 21.05 8.63 33.48
C LYS A 79 21.05 9.86 34.40
N GLN A 80 21.45 11.01 33.87
CA GLN A 80 21.25 12.30 34.54
C GLN A 80 19.74 12.45 34.80
N ASP A 81 19.37 12.64 36.07
CA ASP A 81 18.00 12.71 36.61
C ASP A 81 17.25 11.37 36.87
N GLU A 82 17.92 10.21 36.88
CA GLU A 82 17.33 8.94 37.37
C GLU A 82 17.72 8.63 38.83
N THR A 83 16.75 8.24 39.67
CA THR A 83 17.00 7.74 41.04
C THR A 83 17.01 6.21 41.05
N PHE A 84 18.16 5.60 41.31
CA PHE A 84 18.32 4.14 41.38
C PHE A 84 17.98 3.61 42.78
N PHE A 85 17.05 2.65 42.86
CA PHE A 85 16.69 1.95 44.08
C PHE A 85 17.13 0.49 43.99
N GLN A 86 18.11 0.10 44.82
CA GLN A 86 18.50 -1.29 44.99
C GLN A 86 17.86 -1.84 46.26
N VAL A 87 16.90 -2.76 46.09
CA VAL A 87 16.31 -3.47 47.23
C VAL A 87 17.27 -4.59 47.60
N ILE A 88 17.87 -4.48 48.78
CA ILE A 88 18.71 -5.51 49.38
C ILE A 88 17.83 -6.21 50.42
N GLU A 89 17.52 -7.49 50.22
CA GLU A 89 16.95 -8.35 51.28
C GLU A 89 18.04 -8.82 52.25
#